data_AF-D1C9J7-F1
#
_entry.id   AF-D1C9J7-F1
#
_cell.length_a   1.000
_cell.length_b   1.000
_cell.length_c   1.000
_cell.angle_alpha   90.00
_cell.angle_beta   90.00
_cell.angle_gamma   90.00
#
_symmetry.space_group_name_H-M   'P 1'
#
loop_
_entity.id
_entity.type
_entity.pdbx_description
1 polymer ?
#
loop_
_entity_poly.entity_id
_entity_poly.type
_entity_poly.pdbx_seq_one_letter_code
_entity_poly.pdbx_strand_id
1 'polypeptide(L)'
;MSIVRGTRRLRAWLLALVLVSVLAVPGSPGAQAASEFGPRAAYFPETGFWVSDPFLRFWEQNGGLPTFGYPISRVFYQDGLLRQYFERAVFERHDHLAGSGYEVLVTRLGALATLDRRDEPPFQPVNAANDHHCRVFPATGHRLCGGFRIYWETRGGLAAFGYPISEEFIENGRTVQYFERARFEWHPENPWPHDVLLGHLGRQALAARPVPPLAVTPEGPGGPGAPIGPQPLYNHPVGCAFNVFWWGDEPNHVTNETYLDLVRDAGCDWVRVQGQWGLMEPEPGYYIFHPLDRFVDAARERGLHVLVTVNAPPAWALDIPPGTPANPVSFGRFMEVLVAHFRGRVDAWQIWNEPNIAPEAGGLIRPAGYLELLREGSQAVRRQDPDALVVLAGMAPSSLREPNVIWDDLAYTEELLALNGGEAGRYIDVIGIHAYGAGNPPDNYWPGNPANTPAWNNAPEFYFRRAEALHTAVVNAGLGHLPIWITEFGWGTATDWPSWGFGNWVSEEDQARYLVRAYEIARTEWPWVERMFIWNLNFGAFNGDGHPFTAYALLYPDGTPRPAYEAIKAMPKE
;
A
#
# COMPACT_ATOMS: atom_id res chain seq x y z
N MET A 1 61.19 7.41 54.55
CA MET A 1 62.21 8.46 54.76
C MET A 1 61.51 9.81 54.70
N SER A 2 61.50 10.54 55.82
CA SER A 2 61.40 12.01 55.99
C SER A 2 60.27 12.79 55.24
N ILE A 3 59.25 13.38 55.91
CA ILE A 3 59.27 14.70 56.61
C ILE A 3 59.59 15.83 55.58
N VAL A 4 58.81 16.91 55.31
CA VAL A 4 57.79 17.67 56.07
C VAL A 4 57.38 18.96 55.30
N ARG A 5 56.26 19.61 55.72
CA ARG A 5 55.85 21.05 55.55
C ARG A 5 55.40 21.52 54.15
N GLY A 6 54.40 22.39 53.99
CA GLY A 6 53.56 23.13 54.94
C GLY A 6 52.55 24.01 54.18
N THR A 7 51.27 23.93 54.55
CA THR A 7 50.45 24.97 55.21
C THR A 7 50.10 26.22 54.38
N ARG A 8 48.81 26.33 53.99
CA ARG A 8 47.75 27.19 54.60
C ARG A 8 47.67 28.56 53.89
N ARG A 9 46.52 29.06 53.42
CA ARG A 9 45.17 29.20 54.03
C ARG A 9 44.28 29.83 52.92
N LEU A 10 43.00 29.49 52.74
CA LEU A 10 41.87 30.12 53.42
C LEU A 10 40.55 29.43 53.04
N ARG A 11 39.77 29.06 54.08
CA ARG A 11 38.29 29.18 54.27
C ARG A 11 37.36 28.51 53.24
N ALA A 12 36.27 27.83 53.58
CA ALA A 12 35.44 27.81 54.79
C ALA A 12 34.64 26.49 54.85
N TRP A 13 34.17 26.16 56.05
CA TRP A 13 33.23 25.08 56.33
C TRP A 13 31.81 25.46 55.94
N LEU A 14 31.01 24.52 55.41
CA LEU A 14 29.57 24.43 55.66
C LEU A 14 29.05 23.02 55.38
N LEU A 15 28.19 22.58 56.31
CA LEU A 15 27.66 21.25 56.48
C LEU A 15 26.70 20.80 55.36
N ALA A 16 26.65 19.48 55.23
CA ALA A 16 25.79 18.69 54.36
C ALA A 16 24.29 19.02 54.49
N LEU A 17 23.66 19.26 53.34
CA LEU A 17 22.21 19.24 53.15
C LEU A 17 21.82 17.85 52.61
N VAL A 18 21.05 17.10 53.40
CA VAL A 18 20.33 15.91 52.93
C VAL A 18 19.17 16.40 52.08
N LEU A 19 19.29 16.27 50.76
CA LEU A 19 18.19 16.43 49.81
C LEU A 19 17.53 15.06 49.62
N VAL A 20 16.28 14.96 50.05
CA VAL A 20 15.38 13.86 49.68
C VAL A 20 15.07 14.03 48.20
N SER A 21 15.75 13.26 47.36
CA SER A 21 15.40 13.09 45.95
C SER A 21 14.12 12.25 45.89
N VAL A 22 13.00 12.89 45.58
CA VAL A 22 11.79 12.20 45.12
C VAL A 22 12.17 11.47 43.84
N LEU A 23 12.21 10.14 43.89
CA LEU A 23 12.31 9.29 42.71
C LEU A 23 11.07 9.57 41.85
N ALA A 24 11.27 10.30 40.75
CA ALA A 24 10.28 10.37 39.69
C ALA A 24 10.12 8.96 39.13
N VAL A 25 8.99 8.33 39.42
CA VAL A 25 8.54 7.13 38.72
C VAL A 25 8.45 7.51 37.24
N PRO A 26 9.05 6.74 36.31
CA PRO A 26 8.85 6.97 34.88
C PRO A 26 7.34 6.91 34.62
N GLY A 27 6.77 8.02 34.16
CA GLY A 27 5.36 8.09 33.84
C GLY A 27 5.02 7.01 32.81
N SER A 28 3.91 6.31 33.04
CA SER A 28 3.35 5.37 32.07
C SER A 28 3.28 6.04 30.68
N PRO A 29 3.63 5.34 29.58
CA PRO A 29 3.62 5.91 28.23
C PRO A 29 2.28 6.53 27.79
N GLY A 30 1.18 6.24 28.49
CA GLY A 30 -0.15 6.76 28.19
C GLY A 30 -0.36 8.25 28.47
N ALA A 31 0.46 8.90 29.30
CA ALA A 31 0.24 10.31 29.66
C ALA A 31 0.68 11.30 28.56
N GLN A 32 1.55 10.89 27.63
CA GLN A 32 2.11 11.77 26.61
C GLN A 32 1.25 11.83 25.33
N ALA A 33 0.47 10.79 25.04
CA ALA A 33 -0.48 10.80 23.91
C ALA A 33 -1.70 11.72 24.14
N ALA A 34 -1.98 12.09 25.40
CA ALA A 34 -3.05 13.01 25.76
C ALA A 34 -2.80 14.46 25.30
N SER A 35 -1.65 14.79 24.69
CA SER A 35 -1.34 16.15 24.25
C SER A 35 -1.79 16.49 22.82
N GLU A 36 -2.15 15.52 21.98
CA GLU A 36 -2.57 15.78 20.59
C GLU A 36 -4.09 16.00 20.44
N PHE A 37 -4.89 15.48 21.37
CA PHE A 37 -6.35 15.58 21.37
C PHE A 37 -6.81 16.45 22.55
N GLY A 38 -7.89 17.22 22.35
CA GLY A 38 -8.37 18.17 23.35
C GLY A 38 -8.91 17.48 24.61
N PRO A 39 -9.11 18.22 25.71
CA PRO A 39 -9.45 17.65 27.02
C PRO A 39 -10.86 17.03 27.09
N ARG A 40 -11.70 17.22 26.06
CA ARG A 40 -13.07 16.71 26.01
C ARG A 40 -13.10 15.36 25.32
N ALA A 41 -13.78 14.39 25.94
CA ALA A 41 -14.07 13.09 25.36
C ALA A 41 -15.45 12.59 25.82
N ALA A 42 -16.11 11.80 24.98
CA ALA A 42 -17.39 11.18 25.26
C ALA A 42 -17.31 9.67 24.99
N TYR A 43 -17.77 8.85 25.95
CA TYR A 43 -17.84 7.40 25.82
C TYR A 43 -19.21 6.97 25.31
N PHE A 44 -19.22 6.05 24.34
CA PHE A 44 -20.44 5.50 23.77
C PHE A 44 -20.57 4.02 24.19
N PRO A 45 -21.34 3.70 25.25
CA PRO A 45 -21.44 2.33 25.76
C PRO A 45 -22.04 1.35 24.75
N GLU A 46 -22.79 1.83 23.76
CA GLU A 46 -23.41 1.02 22.70
C GLU A 46 -22.37 0.37 21.78
N THR A 47 -21.22 1.02 21.59
CA THR A 47 -20.14 0.53 20.72
C THR A 47 -18.81 0.33 21.46
N GLY A 48 -18.69 0.88 22.66
CA GLY A 48 -17.50 0.80 23.50
C GLY A 48 -16.34 1.67 23.04
N PHE A 49 -16.59 2.68 22.20
CA PHE A 49 -15.58 3.63 21.71
C PHE A 49 -15.72 5.01 22.34
N TRP A 50 -14.62 5.76 22.36
CA TRP A 50 -14.60 7.17 22.71
C TRP A 50 -14.57 8.07 21.48
N VAL A 51 -15.13 9.27 21.60
CA VAL A 51 -14.90 10.38 20.66
C VAL A 51 -14.30 11.54 21.44
N SER A 52 -13.13 12.01 21.01
CA SER A 52 -12.37 13.07 21.66
C SER A 52 -12.23 14.29 20.75
N ASP A 53 -11.93 15.46 21.33
CA ASP A 53 -11.65 16.67 20.54
C ASP A 53 -10.42 16.49 19.65
N PRO A 54 -10.46 16.90 18.37
CA PRO A 54 -11.44 17.82 17.77
C PRO A 54 -12.71 17.15 17.19
N PHE A 55 -12.75 15.82 17.05
CA PHE A 55 -13.89 15.11 16.45
C PHE A 55 -15.18 15.26 17.27
N LEU A 56 -15.09 15.29 18.60
CA LEU A 56 -16.27 15.45 19.46
C LEU A 56 -16.97 16.80 19.24
N ARG A 57 -16.21 17.90 19.26
CA ARG A 57 -16.75 19.23 18.92
C ARG A 57 -17.42 19.25 17.55
N PHE A 58 -16.77 18.68 16.53
CA PHE A 58 -17.35 18.63 15.18
C PHE A 58 -18.65 17.83 15.15
N TRP A 59 -18.66 16.65 15.80
CA TRP A 59 -19.84 15.79 15.90
C TRP A 59 -21.03 16.52 16.55
N GLU A 60 -20.81 17.20 17.68
CA GLU A 60 -21.84 17.95 18.40
C GLU A 60 -22.41 19.12 17.60
N GLN A 61 -21.55 19.85 16.90
CA GLN A 61 -21.95 21.04 16.12
C GLN A 61 -22.69 20.69 14.82
N ASN A 62 -22.51 19.48 14.31
CA ASN A 62 -23.02 19.05 13.00
C ASN A 62 -24.05 17.92 13.11
N GLY A 63 -24.86 17.95 14.17
CA GLY A 63 -26.08 17.13 14.26
C GLY A 63 -25.97 15.86 15.10
N GLY A 64 -24.76 15.47 15.53
CA GLY A 64 -24.52 14.40 16.48
C GLY A 64 -25.03 13.03 16.06
N LEU A 65 -25.60 12.29 17.01
CA LEU A 65 -26.02 10.89 16.84
C LEU A 65 -27.03 10.69 15.70
N PRO A 66 -28.08 11.54 15.55
CA PRO A 66 -28.99 11.45 14.41
C PRO A 66 -28.31 11.56 13.04
N THR A 67 -27.19 12.29 12.96
CA THR A 67 -26.51 12.57 11.69
C THR A 67 -25.40 11.57 11.41
N PHE A 68 -24.46 11.37 12.33
CA PHE A 68 -23.28 10.54 12.09
C PHE A 68 -23.41 9.10 12.61
N GLY A 69 -24.36 8.85 13.51
CA GLY A 69 -24.47 7.59 14.23
C GLY A 69 -23.37 7.41 15.28
N TYR A 70 -23.26 6.19 15.79
CA TYR A 70 -22.25 5.86 16.79
C TYR A 70 -20.84 5.80 16.19
N PRO A 71 -19.78 6.09 16.98
CA PRO A 71 -18.42 5.73 16.58
C PRO A 71 -18.30 4.21 16.47
N ILE A 72 -17.65 3.73 15.40
CA ILE A 72 -17.41 2.30 15.14
C ILE A 72 -15.91 1.97 15.07
N SER A 73 -15.08 2.94 15.48
CA SER A 73 -13.64 2.77 15.58
C SER A 73 -13.05 3.76 16.59
N ARG A 74 -11.82 3.47 17.01
CA ARG A 74 -10.90 4.40 17.67
C ARG A 74 -10.40 5.44 16.67
N VAL A 75 -9.65 6.43 17.14
CA VAL A 75 -8.88 7.31 16.26
C VAL A 75 -7.63 6.58 15.77
N PHE A 76 -7.37 6.57 14.47
CA PHE A 76 -6.18 5.98 13.88
C PHE A 76 -5.70 6.74 12.65
N TYR A 77 -4.43 6.58 12.31
CA TYR A 77 -3.79 7.17 11.14
C TYR A 77 -4.07 6.31 9.91
N GLN A 78 -4.53 6.94 8.83
CA GLN A 78 -4.80 6.31 7.54
C GLN A 78 -4.78 7.39 6.44
N ASP A 79 -4.10 7.13 5.31
CA ASP A 79 -3.93 8.08 4.19
C ASP A 79 -3.31 9.42 4.56
N GLY A 80 -2.35 9.41 5.48
CA GLY A 80 -1.73 10.65 5.88
C GLY A 80 -2.54 11.46 6.91
N LEU A 81 -3.72 10.99 7.32
CA LEU A 81 -4.66 11.72 8.18
C LEU A 81 -5.03 10.90 9.42
N LEU A 82 -5.26 11.57 10.54
CA LEU A 82 -5.96 10.96 11.67
C LEU A 82 -7.45 10.88 11.33
N ARG A 83 -8.01 9.69 11.47
CA ARG A 83 -9.40 9.38 11.14
C ARG A 83 -10.15 8.70 12.26
N GLN A 84 -11.47 8.87 12.25
CA GLN A 84 -12.39 8.07 13.03
C GLN A 84 -13.62 7.73 12.20
N TYR A 85 -13.94 6.44 12.14
CA TYR A 85 -15.15 5.93 11.50
C TYR A 85 -16.34 6.00 12.46
N PHE A 86 -17.46 6.47 11.91
CA PHE A 86 -18.79 6.44 12.48
C PHE A 86 -19.70 5.58 11.59
N GLU A 87 -20.89 5.23 12.07
CA GLU A 87 -21.80 4.40 11.30
C GLU A 87 -22.16 4.97 9.92
N ARG A 88 -22.19 6.31 9.79
CA ARG A 88 -22.66 7.03 8.60
C ARG A 88 -21.61 7.96 7.97
N ALA A 89 -20.44 8.11 8.59
CA ALA A 89 -19.43 9.06 8.15
C ALA A 89 -18.02 8.61 8.55
N VAL A 90 -17.02 9.20 7.91
CA VAL A 90 -15.61 9.11 8.31
C VAL A 90 -15.11 10.53 8.53
N PHE A 91 -14.60 10.79 9.73
CA PHE A 91 -14.02 12.09 10.05
C PHE A 91 -12.53 12.07 9.79
N GLU A 92 -12.02 13.16 9.25
CA GLU A 92 -10.64 13.38 8.84
C GLU A 92 -10.12 14.64 9.55
N ARG A 93 -8.99 14.51 10.23
CA ARG A 93 -8.31 15.65 10.85
C ARG A 93 -7.24 16.18 9.90
N HIS A 94 -7.33 17.47 9.58
CA HIS A 94 -6.39 18.19 8.72
C HIS A 94 -5.55 19.15 9.56
N ASP A 95 -4.40 18.68 10.04
CA ASP A 95 -3.57 19.45 10.99
C ASP A 95 -3.06 20.79 10.43
N HIS A 96 -2.84 20.87 9.12
CA HIS A 96 -2.49 22.13 8.45
C HIS A 96 -3.62 23.19 8.49
N LEU A 97 -4.84 22.80 8.88
CA LEU A 97 -6.00 23.65 9.09
C LEU A 97 -6.37 23.80 10.57
N ALA A 98 -5.50 23.37 11.50
CA ALA A 98 -5.76 23.44 12.93
C ALA A 98 -6.15 24.85 13.40
N GLY A 99 -7.17 24.93 14.26
CA GLY A 99 -7.71 26.21 14.73
C GLY A 99 -8.63 26.93 13.74
N SER A 100 -8.84 26.38 12.55
CA SER A 100 -9.89 26.83 11.63
C SER A 100 -11.20 26.05 11.84
N GLY A 101 -12.29 26.50 11.19
CA GLY A 101 -13.54 25.74 11.10
C GLY A 101 -13.46 24.48 10.23
N TYR A 102 -12.28 24.19 9.64
CA TYR A 102 -12.04 23.09 8.69
C TYR A 102 -10.95 22.12 9.18
N GLU A 103 -10.56 22.19 10.46
CA GLU A 103 -9.65 21.22 11.07
C GLU A 103 -10.20 19.80 11.00
N VAL A 104 -11.53 19.64 11.10
CA VAL A 104 -12.21 18.37 10.88
C VAL A 104 -13.07 18.49 9.63
N LEU A 105 -12.86 17.57 8.69
CA LEU A 105 -13.70 17.39 7.51
C LEU A 105 -14.31 15.98 7.52
N VAL A 106 -15.39 15.80 6.76
CA VAL A 106 -15.98 14.48 6.52
C VAL A 106 -15.56 14.01 5.14
N THR A 107 -15.08 12.77 5.05
CA THR A 107 -14.74 12.09 3.79
C THR A 107 -15.93 12.17 2.84
N ARG A 108 -15.68 12.39 1.54
CA ARG A 108 -16.72 12.53 0.50
C ARG A 108 -17.36 11.20 0.10
N LEU A 109 -17.80 10.40 1.08
CA LEU A 109 -18.31 9.04 0.87
C LEU A 109 -19.49 8.97 -0.11
N GLY A 110 -20.35 9.99 -0.15
CA GLY A 110 -21.46 10.02 -1.10
C GLY A 110 -20.98 10.17 -2.54
N ALA A 111 -20.01 11.04 -2.80
CA ALA A 111 -19.39 11.17 -4.13
C ALA A 111 -18.62 9.90 -4.52
N LEU A 112 -17.99 9.23 -3.56
CA LEU A 112 -17.27 7.98 -3.77
C LEU A 112 -18.20 6.82 -4.12
N ALA A 113 -19.33 6.69 -3.41
CA ALA A 113 -20.31 5.65 -3.62
C ALA A 113 -21.03 5.73 -4.98
N THR A 114 -20.89 6.84 -5.70
CA THR A 114 -21.63 7.12 -6.94
C THR A 114 -20.71 7.44 -8.12
N LEU A 115 -19.41 7.12 -8.03
CA LEU A 115 -18.45 7.37 -9.10
C LEU A 115 -18.89 6.74 -10.43
N ASP A 116 -19.30 5.47 -10.41
CA ASP A 116 -19.73 4.71 -11.59
C ASP A 116 -21.19 4.98 -11.99
N ARG A 117 -21.87 5.87 -11.28
CA ARG A 117 -23.31 6.17 -11.45
C ARG A 117 -23.55 7.57 -12.00
N ARG A 118 -22.48 8.34 -12.25
CA ARG A 118 -22.57 9.74 -12.67
C ARG A 118 -23.38 9.95 -13.94
N ASP A 119 -23.40 8.96 -14.82
CA ASP A 119 -24.15 9.01 -16.09
C ASP A 119 -25.64 8.60 -15.94
N GLU A 120 -26.06 8.10 -14.78
CA GLU A 120 -27.47 7.77 -14.53
C GLU A 120 -28.32 9.06 -14.42
N PRO A 121 -29.60 9.04 -14.85
CA PRO A 121 -30.44 10.23 -14.86
C PRO A 121 -30.52 11.03 -13.56
N PRO A 122 -30.58 10.41 -12.35
CA PRO A 122 -30.61 11.18 -11.10
C PRO A 122 -29.34 11.97 -10.82
N PHE A 123 -28.19 11.59 -11.38
CA PHE A 123 -26.89 12.22 -11.14
C PHE A 123 -26.55 13.29 -12.18
N GLN A 124 -27.47 13.57 -13.11
CA GLN A 124 -27.32 14.64 -14.09
C GLN A 124 -27.87 15.96 -13.53
N PRO A 125 -27.21 17.11 -13.81
CA PRO A 125 -27.66 18.40 -13.34
C PRO A 125 -29.01 18.77 -13.95
N VAL A 126 -29.84 19.48 -13.20
CA VAL A 126 -31.18 19.90 -13.64
C VAL A 126 -31.22 21.38 -14.00
N ASN A 127 -31.96 21.70 -15.06
CA ASN A 127 -32.29 23.08 -15.38
C ASN A 127 -33.54 23.49 -14.57
N ALA A 128 -33.34 23.89 -13.32
CA ALA A 128 -34.38 24.32 -12.40
C ALA A 128 -34.07 25.70 -11.80
N ALA A 129 -35.11 26.41 -11.37
CA ALA A 129 -34.99 27.66 -10.61
C ALA A 129 -35.25 27.41 -9.12
N ASN A 130 -34.75 28.31 -8.27
CA ASN A 130 -35.12 28.32 -6.85
C ASN A 130 -36.62 28.63 -6.68
N ASP A 131 -37.25 28.01 -5.69
CA ASP A 131 -38.59 28.37 -5.23
C ASP A 131 -38.69 28.24 -3.69
N HIS A 132 -39.89 28.41 -3.12
CA HIS A 132 -40.10 28.35 -1.67
C HIS A 132 -39.86 26.95 -1.06
N HIS A 133 -39.90 25.89 -1.86
CA HIS A 133 -39.75 24.50 -1.43
C HIS A 133 -38.38 23.91 -1.79
N CYS A 134 -37.73 24.43 -2.84
CA CYS A 134 -36.53 23.89 -3.44
C CYS A 134 -35.43 24.94 -3.60
N ARG A 135 -34.20 24.51 -3.29
CA ARG A 135 -32.98 25.28 -3.52
C ARG A 135 -32.09 24.57 -4.53
N VAL A 136 -31.68 25.28 -5.57
CA VAL A 136 -30.70 24.88 -6.57
C VAL A 136 -29.30 25.29 -6.09
N PHE A 137 -28.33 24.41 -6.31
CA PHE A 137 -26.92 24.64 -5.97
C PHE A 137 -26.11 24.83 -7.25
N PRO A 138 -25.71 26.07 -7.59
CA PRO A 138 -24.99 26.35 -8.83
C PRO A 138 -23.68 25.58 -8.99
N ALA A 139 -23.04 25.20 -7.87
CA ALA A 139 -21.79 24.44 -7.87
C ALA A 139 -21.94 23.05 -8.50
N THR A 140 -23.13 22.45 -8.43
CA THR A 140 -23.37 21.08 -8.92
C THR A 140 -24.54 20.99 -9.92
N GLY A 141 -25.38 22.03 -10.01
CA GLY A 141 -26.57 22.02 -10.85
C GLY A 141 -27.73 21.18 -10.30
N HIS A 142 -27.59 20.62 -9.10
CA HIS A 142 -28.66 19.85 -8.44
C HIS A 142 -29.51 20.72 -7.53
N ARG A 143 -30.74 20.26 -7.27
CA ARG A 143 -31.64 20.91 -6.31
C ARG A 143 -31.90 20.05 -5.09
N LEU A 144 -32.28 20.71 -4.01
CA LEU A 144 -32.61 20.12 -2.74
C LEU A 144 -33.96 20.65 -2.29
N CYS A 145 -34.89 19.75 -2.02
CA CYS A 145 -36.29 20.09 -1.79
C CYS A 145 -36.80 19.55 -0.45
N GLY A 146 -37.94 20.08 0.01
CA GLY A 146 -38.78 19.46 1.04
C GLY A 146 -38.04 19.08 2.34
N GLY A 147 -38.29 17.87 2.82
CA GLY A 147 -37.72 17.34 4.07
C GLY A 147 -36.20 17.26 4.06
N PHE A 148 -35.59 16.87 2.92
CA PHE A 148 -34.14 16.82 2.78
C PHE A 148 -33.50 18.21 2.84
N ARG A 149 -34.15 19.25 2.27
CA ARG A 149 -33.70 20.64 2.41
C ARG A 149 -33.70 21.09 3.86
N ILE A 150 -34.81 20.87 4.56
CA ILE A 150 -34.96 21.27 5.97
C ILE A 150 -33.90 20.55 6.83
N TYR A 151 -33.69 19.25 6.58
CA TYR A 151 -32.68 18.48 7.30
C TYR A 151 -31.27 19.01 7.04
N TRP A 152 -30.90 19.22 5.77
CA TRP A 152 -29.59 19.75 5.40
C TRP A 152 -29.31 21.10 6.06
N GLU A 153 -30.27 22.03 6.02
CA GLU A 153 -30.14 23.38 6.58
C GLU A 153 -30.02 23.41 8.11
N THR A 154 -30.65 22.44 8.79
CA THR A 154 -30.73 22.44 10.27
C THR A 154 -29.75 21.50 10.96
N ARG A 155 -29.13 20.56 10.23
CA ARG A 155 -28.30 19.51 10.84
C ARG A 155 -26.80 19.57 10.56
N GLY A 156 -26.34 20.34 9.58
CA GLY A 156 -24.89 20.47 9.33
C GLY A 156 -24.51 21.09 8.00
N GLY A 157 -25.46 21.21 7.06
CA GLY A 157 -25.29 21.92 5.81
C GLY A 157 -24.07 21.46 5.02
N LEU A 158 -23.35 22.45 4.48
CA LEU A 158 -22.20 22.21 3.60
C LEU A 158 -21.05 21.48 4.32
N ALA A 159 -20.82 21.77 5.61
CA ALA A 159 -19.72 21.19 6.36
C ALA A 159 -19.90 19.68 6.57
N ALA A 160 -21.12 19.24 6.91
CA ALA A 160 -21.42 17.83 7.17
C ALA A 160 -21.70 17.04 5.89
N PHE A 161 -22.46 17.62 4.95
CA PHE A 161 -23.05 16.88 3.83
C PHE A 161 -22.42 17.22 2.48
N GLY A 162 -21.83 18.40 2.34
CA GLY A 162 -21.44 18.94 1.04
C GLY A 162 -22.64 19.30 0.16
N TYR A 163 -22.37 19.50 -1.13
CA TYR A 163 -23.40 19.80 -2.12
C TYR A 163 -24.22 18.55 -2.51
N PRO A 164 -25.49 18.70 -2.91
CA PRO A 164 -26.22 17.62 -3.57
C PRO A 164 -25.54 17.27 -4.91
N ILE A 165 -25.43 15.98 -5.19
CA ILE A 165 -24.83 15.41 -6.42
C ILE A 165 -25.80 14.49 -7.17
N SER A 166 -27.03 14.38 -6.68
CA SER A 166 -28.13 13.74 -7.38
C SER A 166 -29.43 14.49 -7.09
N GLU A 167 -30.46 14.23 -7.88
CA GLU A 167 -31.85 14.48 -7.52
C GLU A 167 -32.37 13.43 -6.54
N GLU A 168 -33.57 13.64 -6.00
CA GLU A 168 -34.29 12.62 -5.23
C GLU A 168 -34.78 11.49 -6.16
N PHE A 169 -34.52 10.24 -5.82
CA PHE A 169 -34.99 9.07 -6.57
C PHE A 169 -35.25 7.86 -5.66
N ILE A 170 -35.88 6.81 -6.18
CA ILE A 170 -36.15 5.59 -5.42
C ILE A 170 -35.00 4.60 -5.56
N GLU A 171 -34.42 4.19 -4.42
CA GLU A 171 -33.39 3.15 -4.32
C GLU A 171 -33.80 2.19 -3.21
N ASN A 172 -33.85 0.88 -3.50
CA ASN A 172 -34.22 -0.15 -2.54
C ASN A 172 -35.55 0.13 -1.79
N GLY A 173 -36.52 0.73 -2.50
CA GLY A 173 -37.84 1.06 -1.96
C GLY A 173 -37.90 2.32 -1.08
N ARG A 174 -36.82 3.10 -0.99
CA ARG A 174 -36.79 4.38 -0.26
C ARG A 174 -36.48 5.54 -1.19
N THR A 175 -37.06 6.72 -0.90
CA THR A 175 -36.59 7.96 -1.51
C THR A 175 -35.23 8.31 -0.93
N VAL A 176 -34.25 8.48 -1.80
CA VAL A 176 -32.88 8.83 -1.44
C VAL A 176 -32.39 10.02 -2.25
N GLN A 177 -31.41 10.73 -1.70
CA GLN A 177 -30.63 11.71 -2.44
C GLN A 177 -29.17 11.64 -1.99
N TYR A 178 -28.25 11.70 -2.95
CA TYR A 178 -26.83 11.70 -2.69
C TYR A 178 -26.29 13.13 -2.63
N PHE A 179 -25.39 13.32 -1.66
CA PHE A 179 -24.59 14.52 -1.46
C PHE A 179 -23.12 14.13 -1.54
N GLU A 180 -22.22 15.11 -1.60
CA GLU A 180 -20.79 14.82 -1.66
C GLU A 180 -20.32 13.92 -0.50
N ARG A 181 -20.87 14.08 0.72
CA ARG A 181 -20.41 13.38 1.94
C ARG A 181 -21.42 12.41 2.54
N ALA A 182 -22.64 12.35 2.01
CA ALA A 182 -23.73 11.60 2.62
C ALA A 182 -24.73 11.07 1.59
N ARG A 183 -25.50 10.05 1.98
CA ARG A 183 -26.75 9.65 1.32
C ARG A 183 -27.89 9.86 2.31
N PHE A 184 -28.88 10.68 1.95
CA PHE A 184 -30.09 10.84 2.75
C PHE A 184 -31.11 9.79 2.35
N GLU A 185 -31.84 9.28 3.34
CA GLU A 185 -32.92 8.31 3.19
C GLU A 185 -34.16 8.85 3.88
N TRP A 186 -35.28 8.82 3.18
CA TRP A 186 -36.58 9.21 3.73
C TRP A 186 -37.24 8.03 4.44
N HIS A 187 -37.60 8.24 5.70
CA HIS A 187 -38.21 7.30 6.63
C HIS A 187 -39.55 7.85 7.14
N PRO A 188 -40.61 7.83 6.32
CA PRO A 188 -41.92 8.41 6.67
C PRO A 188 -42.57 7.73 7.88
N GLU A 189 -42.12 6.54 8.25
CA GLU A 189 -42.54 5.82 9.46
C GLU A 189 -42.10 6.49 10.76
N ASN A 190 -41.10 7.37 10.72
CA ASN A 190 -40.57 8.06 11.88
C ASN A 190 -41.14 9.49 11.97
N PRO A 191 -41.38 10.02 13.18
CA PRO A 191 -41.73 11.43 13.34
C PRO A 191 -40.48 12.30 13.14
N TRP A 192 -40.70 13.55 12.71
CA TRP A 192 -39.65 14.57 12.73
C TRP A 192 -39.03 14.66 14.14
N PRO A 193 -37.68 14.74 14.27
CA PRO A 193 -36.69 14.92 13.21
C PRO A 193 -36.01 13.63 12.71
N HIS A 194 -36.61 12.46 12.93
CA HIS A 194 -36.04 11.15 12.59
C HIS A 194 -36.57 10.56 11.27
N ASP A 195 -37.33 11.36 10.54
CA ASP A 195 -37.91 11.09 9.24
C ASP A 195 -36.88 11.18 8.09
N VAL A 196 -35.73 11.82 8.34
CA VAL A 196 -34.54 11.75 7.47
C VAL A 196 -33.40 11.10 8.24
N LEU A 197 -32.86 10.01 7.70
CA LEU A 197 -31.65 9.35 8.23
C LEU A 197 -30.57 9.32 7.16
N LEU A 198 -29.31 9.26 7.58
CA LEU A 198 -28.22 9.00 6.65
C LEU A 198 -27.99 7.50 6.49
N GLY A 199 -27.70 7.10 5.26
CA GLY A 199 -27.25 5.76 4.94
C GLY A 199 -25.93 5.42 5.64
N HIS A 200 -25.70 4.12 5.85
CA HIS A 200 -24.54 3.59 6.57
C HIS A 200 -23.22 3.62 5.75
N LEU A 201 -22.94 4.73 5.07
CA LEU A 201 -21.75 4.86 4.23
C LEU A 201 -20.45 4.68 5.04
N GLY A 202 -20.43 5.05 6.32
CA GLY A 202 -19.27 4.81 7.20
C GLY A 202 -19.02 3.33 7.47
N ARG A 203 -20.08 2.53 7.72
CA ARG A 203 -19.95 1.05 7.81
C ARG A 203 -19.50 0.43 6.49
N GLN A 204 -20.01 0.93 5.36
CA GLN A 204 -19.59 0.46 4.04
C GLN A 204 -18.12 0.78 3.78
N ALA A 205 -17.66 1.98 4.14
CA ALA A 205 -16.26 2.37 4.02
C ALA A 205 -15.34 1.52 4.91
N LEU A 206 -15.77 1.20 6.14
CA LEU A 206 -15.02 0.30 7.04
C LEU A 206 -14.95 -1.13 6.50
N ALA A 207 -16.03 -1.63 5.89
CA ALA A 207 -16.05 -2.95 5.28
C ALA A 207 -15.23 -3.03 3.99
N ALA A 208 -15.17 -1.94 3.23
CA ALA A 208 -14.47 -1.88 1.96
C ALA A 208 -12.94 -1.76 2.09
N ARG A 209 -12.43 -1.43 3.29
CA ARG A 209 -11.03 -1.11 3.45
C ARG A 209 -10.43 -1.65 4.75
N PRO A 210 -9.27 -2.34 4.68
CA PRO A 210 -8.54 -2.76 5.87
C PRO A 210 -8.22 -1.57 6.79
N VAL A 211 -8.42 -1.80 8.09
CA VAL A 211 -8.00 -0.89 9.16
C VAL A 211 -7.24 -1.69 10.21
N PRO A 212 -6.44 -1.07 11.08
CA PRO A 212 -5.77 -1.78 12.17
C PRO A 212 -6.80 -2.56 13.01
N PRO A 213 -6.57 -3.84 13.38
CA PRO A 213 -7.49 -4.60 14.22
C PRO A 213 -7.80 -3.88 15.54
N LEU A 214 -6.80 -3.19 16.09
CA LEU A 214 -6.96 -2.38 17.29
C LEU A 214 -7.92 -1.19 17.08
N ALA A 215 -8.03 -0.64 15.87
CA ALA A 215 -8.94 0.46 15.57
C ALA A 215 -10.42 0.06 15.69
N VAL A 216 -10.76 -1.20 15.42
CA VAL A 216 -12.11 -1.75 15.56
C VAL A 216 -12.32 -2.54 16.86
N THR A 217 -11.33 -2.51 17.76
CA THR A 217 -11.44 -3.12 19.09
C THR A 217 -11.99 -2.09 20.09
N PRO A 218 -13.13 -2.35 20.77
CA PRO A 218 -13.67 -1.44 21.77
C PRO A 218 -12.69 -1.13 22.91
N GLU A 219 -12.66 0.13 23.36
CA GLU A 219 -11.75 0.65 24.39
C GLU A 219 -12.27 0.41 25.80
N GLY A 220 -13.60 0.30 25.96
CA GLY A 220 -14.25 0.26 27.26
C GLY A 220 -14.22 1.61 28.00
N PRO A 221 -14.72 1.68 29.24
CA PRO A 221 -14.96 2.95 29.94
C PRO A 221 -13.70 3.56 30.60
N GLY A 222 -12.50 3.02 30.34
CA GLY A 222 -11.24 3.41 30.99
C GLY A 222 -10.64 4.75 30.55
N GLY A 223 -11.30 5.47 29.63
CA GLY A 223 -10.81 6.68 28.97
C GLY A 223 -10.42 6.42 27.52
N PRO A 224 -10.34 7.47 26.68
CA PRO A 224 -9.90 7.34 25.30
C PRO A 224 -8.44 6.87 25.28
N GLY A 225 -8.15 5.85 24.48
CA GLY A 225 -6.77 5.48 24.23
C GLY A 225 -6.06 6.49 23.32
N ALA A 226 -4.74 6.39 23.26
CA ALA A 226 -3.96 7.13 22.27
C ALA A 226 -4.46 6.83 20.84
N PRO A 227 -4.38 7.82 19.92
CA PRO A 227 -4.51 7.55 18.49
C PRO A 227 -3.55 6.42 18.06
N ILE A 228 -3.99 5.60 17.12
CA ILE A 228 -3.18 4.50 16.59
C ILE A 228 -2.43 5.04 15.35
N GLY A 229 -1.10 5.12 15.40
CA GLY A 229 -0.26 5.79 14.38
C GLY A 229 0.06 7.26 14.73
N PRO A 230 1.00 7.99 14.07
CA PRO A 230 1.91 7.63 12.98
C PRO A 230 3.16 6.85 13.42
N GLN A 231 3.25 6.49 14.71
CA GLN A 231 4.13 5.43 15.17
C GLN A 231 3.78 4.11 14.46
N PRO A 232 4.71 3.17 14.30
CA PRO A 232 4.41 1.88 13.68
C PRO A 232 3.09 1.32 14.25
N LEU A 233 2.02 1.17 13.44
CA LEU A 233 0.74 0.59 13.95
C LEU A 233 0.99 -0.83 14.47
N TYR A 234 2.10 -1.41 14.02
CA TYR A 234 2.77 -2.60 14.50
C TYR A 234 4.25 -2.25 14.60
N ASN A 235 4.98 -2.68 15.62
CA ASN A 235 6.44 -2.69 15.58
C ASN A 235 6.90 -3.76 14.57
N HIS A 236 6.62 -3.52 13.29
CA HIS A 236 6.74 -4.45 12.19
C HIS A 236 7.79 -3.93 11.22
N PRO A 237 9.01 -4.48 11.28
CA PRO A 237 10.04 -4.12 10.32
C PRO A 237 9.61 -4.60 8.93
N VAL A 238 9.66 -3.71 7.95
CA VAL A 238 9.53 -4.05 6.54
C VAL A 238 10.92 -4.01 5.92
N GLY A 239 11.40 -5.16 5.45
CA GLY A 239 12.73 -5.30 4.85
C GLY A 239 12.86 -4.48 3.57
N CYS A 240 14.03 -3.85 3.40
CA CYS A 240 14.36 -3.05 2.24
C CYS A 240 15.15 -3.86 1.21
N ALA A 241 14.72 -3.80 -0.05
CA ALA A 241 15.38 -4.51 -1.14
C ALA A 241 15.39 -3.71 -2.44
N PHE A 242 16.27 -4.11 -3.36
CA PHE A 242 16.35 -3.56 -4.71
C PHE A 242 16.21 -4.66 -5.78
N ASN A 243 15.50 -4.32 -6.86
CA ASN A 243 15.70 -4.98 -8.14
C ASN A 243 17.01 -4.48 -8.76
N VAL A 244 17.92 -5.40 -9.05
CA VAL A 244 19.24 -5.09 -9.61
C VAL A 244 19.38 -5.72 -10.98
N PHE A 245 19.74 -4.91 -11.95
CA PHE A 245 20.16 -5.38 -13.27
C PHE A 245 21.64 -5.74 -13.20
N TRP A 246 22.00 -6.87 -13.77
CA TRP A 246 23.33 -7.45 -13.61
C TRP A 246 23.87 -7.92 -14.96
N TRP A 247 25.18 -7.79 -15.14
CA TRP A 247 25.86 -8.29 -16.32
C TRP A 247 26.38 -9.71 -16.08
N GLY A 248 26.14 -10.59 -17.06
CA GLY A 248 26.67 -11.95 -17.06
C GLY A 248 28.08 -12.09 -17.64
N ASP A 249 28.66 -11.03 -18.20
CA ASP A 249 29.97 -11.05 -18.83
C ASP A 249 31.11 -10.67 -17.86
N GLU A 250 32.31 -11.21 -18.13
CA GLU A 250 33.49 -11.02 -17.28
C GLU A 250 33.90 -9.54 -17.11
N PRO A 251 33.92 -8.70 -18.17
CA PRO A 251 34.40 -7.32 -18.05
C PRO A 251 33.59 -6.44 -17.10
N ASN A 252 32.31 -6.75 -16.90
CA ASN A 252 31.41 -5.95 -16.07
C ASN A 252 31.17 -6.56 -14.68
N HIS A 253 31.90 -7.60 -14.30
CA HIS A 253 31.76 -8.21 -12.98
C HIS A 253 31.99 -7.22 -11.83
N VAL A 254 33.06 -6.43 -11.91
CA VAL A 254 33.40 -5.39 -10.92
C VAL A 254 32.31 -4.30 -10.86
N THR A 255 31.62 -4.09 -11.98
CA THR A 255 30.48 -3.17 -12.06
C THR A 255 29.29 -3.70 -11.26
N ASN A 256 29.00 -5.01 -11.31
CA ASN A 256 27.96 -5.63 -10.45
C ASN A 256 28.28 -5.43 -8.96
N GLU A 257 29.53 -5.66 -8.57
CA GLU A 257 30.01 -5.46 -7.20
C GLU A 257 29.76 -4.03 -6.68
N THR A 258 30.02 -3.03 -7.53
CA THR A 258 29.79 -1.61 -7.20
C THR A 258 28.31 -1.34 -6.89
N TYR A 259 27.39 -1.95 -7.63
CA TYR A 259 25.95 -1.78 -7.36
C TYR A 259 25.50 -2.54 -6.12
N LEU A 260 26.09 -3.70 -5.80
CA LEU A 260 25.83 -4.41 -4.55
C LEU A 260 26.34 -3.63 -3.32
N ASP A 261 27.47 -2.91 -3.45
CA ASP A 261 27.94 -1.99 -2.41
C ASP A 261 26.94 -0.85 -2.16
N LEU A 262 26.31 -0.33 -3.21
CA LEU A 262 25.26 0.70 -3.08
C LEU A 262 23.99 0.16 -2.40
N VAL A 263 23.63 -1.11 -2.60
CA VAL A 263 22.52 -1.73 -1.85
C VAL A 263 22.82 -1.73 -0.35
N ARG A 264 24.04 -2.14 0.03
CA ARG A 264 24.48 -2.13 1.44
C ARG A 264 24.59 -0.73 2.03
N ASP A 265 25.13 0.22 1.28
CA ASP A 265 25.27 1.62 1.69
C ASP A 265 23.90 2.30 1.90
N ALA A 266 22.88 1.90 1.14
CA ALA A 266 21.51 2.32 1.38
C ALA A 266 20.89 1.72 2.67
N GLY A 267 21.55 0.73 3.30
CA GLY A 267 21.04 -0.01 4.45
C GLY A 267 19.99 -1.06 4.09
N CYS A 268 19.95 -1.49 2.83
CA CYS A 268 19.06 -2.55 2.35
C CYS A 268 19.83 -3.88 2.31
N ASP A 269 19.13 -4.99 2.55
CA ASP A 269 19.76 -6.29 2.83
C ASP A 269 19.37 -7.38 1.82
N TRP A 270 18.49 -7.07 0.86
CA TRP A 270 18.05 -8.00 -0.19
C TRP A 270 18.26 -7.45 -1.59
N VAL A 271 18.59 -8.34 -2.51
CA VAL A 271 18.57 -8.09 -3.95
C VAL A 271 17.66 -9.08 -4.66
N ARG A 272 16.88 -8.59 -5.62
CA ARG A 272 16.15 -9.41 -6.59
C ARG A 272 16.81 -9.29 -7.95
N VAL A 273 17.07 -10.44 -8.57
CA VAL A 273 17.65 -10.54 -9.92
C VAL A 273 16.90 -11.55 -10.77
N GLN A 274 16.90 -11.34 -12.09
CA GLN A 274 16.39 -12.34 -13.02
C GLN A 274 17.47 -13.38 -13.35
N GLY A 275 17.14 -14.65 -13.15
CA GLY A 275 17.87 -15.79 -13.69
C GLY A 275 17.12 -16.32 -14.92
N GLN A 276 17.55 -15.89 -16.11
CA GLN A 276 16.92 -16.31 -17.37
C GLN A 276 17.30 -17.76 -17.73
N TRP A 277 16.31 -18.65 -17.78
CA TRP A 277 16.52 -20.07 -18.06
C TRP A 277 17.24 -20.28 -19.40
N GLY A 278 16.84 -19.56 -20.46
CA GLY A 278 17.45 -19.71 -21.78
C GLY A 278 18.93 -19.34 -21.86
N LEU A 279 19.43 -18.48 -20.96
CA LEU A 279 20.85 -18.16 -20.87
C LEU A 279 21.63 -19.19 -20.04
N MET A 280 20.97 -19.80 -19.06
CA MET A 280 21.56 -20.80 -18.17
C MET A 280 21.50 -22.22 -18.73
N GLU A 281 20.56 -22.54 -19.60
CA GLU A 281 20.44 -23.84 -20.30
C GLU A 281 20.09 -23.62 -21.79
N PRO A 282 21.02 -23.06 -22.59
CA PRO A 282 20.76 -22.76 -23.99
C PRO A 282 20.53 -24.02 -24.84
N GLU A 283 21.08 -25.17 -24.41
CA GLU A 283 20.83 -26.50 -24.97
C GLU A 283 20.42 -27.46 -23.85
N PRO A 284 19.54 -28.45 -24.12
CA PRO A 284 19.09 -29.39 -23.09
C PRO A 284 20.27 -30.09 -22.38
N GLY A 285 20.37 -29.94 -21.07
CA GLY A 285 21.42 -30.53 -20.24
C GLY A 285 22.79 -29.82 -20.30
N TYR A 286 22.92 -28.72 -21.02
CA TYR A 286 24.13 -27.90 -21.07
C TYR A 286 23.96 -26.63 -20.25
N TYR A 287 24.58 -26.59 -19.07
CA TYR A 287 24.37 -25.53 -18.08
C TYR A 287 25.49 -24.50 -18.04
N ILE A 288 25.12 -23.21 -17.98
CA ILE A 288 26.02 -22.06 -17.86
C ILE A 288 25.63 -21.25 -16.61
N PHE A 289 26.15 -21.65 -15.44
CA PHE A 289 25.84 -20.96 -14.17
C PHE A 289 26.89 -19.96 -13.72
N HIS A 290 28.13 -20.05 -14.23
CA HIS A 290 29.25 -19.21 -13.79
C HIS A 290 28.94 -17.69 -13.77
N PRO A 291 28.20 -17.11 -14.73
CA PRO A 291 27.75 -15.73 -14.63
C PRO A 291 26.95 -15.41 -13.36
N LEU A 292 25.96 -16.24 -13.04
CA LEU A 292 25.10 -16.05 -11.87
C LEU A 292 25.84 -16.43 -10.58
N ASP A 293 26.72 -17.44 -10.60
CA ASP A 293 27.60 -17.79 -9.47
C ASP A 293 28.33 -16.57 -8.95
N ARG A 294 29.04 -15.87 -9.84
CA ARG A 294 29.81 -14.68 -9.50
C ARG A 294 28.94 -13.58 -8.86
N PHE A 295 27.75 -13.31 -9.41
CA PHE A 295 26.84 -12.32 -8.83
C PHE A 295 26.35 -12.72 -7.44
N VAL A 296 25.89 -13.98 -7.29
CA VAL A 296 25.37 -14.50 -6.03
C VAL A 296 26.46 -14.50 -4.97
N ASP A 297 27.65 -14.98 -5.28
CA ASP A 297 28.79 -15.02 -4.36
C ASP A 297 29.17 -13.60 -3.91
N ALA A 298 29.25 -12.65 -4.85
CA ALA A 298 29.52 -11.24 -4.53
C ALA A 298 28.45 -10.60 -3.62
N ALA A 299 27.18 -10.97 -3.78
CA ALA A 299 26.10 -10.52 -2.90
C ALA A 299 26.23 -11.13 -1.50
N ARG A 300 26.51 -12.44 -1.41
CA ARG A 300 26.67 -13.14 -0.12
C ARG A 300 27.88 -12.66 0.67
N GLU A 301 29.00 -12.37 0.01
CA GLU A 301 30.20 -11.78 0.64
C GLU A 301 29.92 -10.42 1.30
N ARG A 302 28.91 -9.69 0.80
CA ARG A 302 28.43 -8.41 1.34
C ARG A 302 27.34 -8.58 2.39
N GLY A 303 26.97 -9.81 2.74
CA GLY A 303 25.88 -10.12 3.67
C GLY A 303 24.51 -9.73 3.12
N LEU A 304 24.33 -9.76 1.80
CA LEU A 304 23.02 -9.59 1.15
C LEU A 304 22.33 -10.95 1.02
N HIS A 305 21.01 -10.93 1.15
CA HIS A 305 20.15 -12.03 0.77
C HIS A 305 19.75 -11.90 -0.71
N VAL A 306 19.52 -13.04 -1.35
CA VAL A 306 19.28 -13.10 -2.80
C VAL A 306 17.96 -13.78 -3.10
N LEU A 307 17.10 -13.04 -3.81
CA LEU A 307 15.92 -13.55 -4.50
C LEU A 307 16.24 -13.70 -5.99
N VAL A 308 16.16 -14.93 -6.51
CA VAL A 308 16.28 -15.17 -7.95
C VAL A 308 14.91 -15.45 -8.55
N THR A 309 14.51 -14.63 -9.52
CA THR A 309 13.32 -14.86 -10.34
C THR A 309 13.69 -15.67 -11.56
N VAL A 310 13.10 -16.85 -11.73
CA VAL A 310 13.41 -17.74 -12.86
C VAL A 310 12.32 -17.65 -13.92
N ASN A 311 12.66 -17.11 -15.09
CA ASN A 311 11.76 -16.89 -16.23
C ASN A 311 12.50 -17.15 -17.56
N ALA A 312 11.93 -16.70 -18.69
CA ALA A 312 12.55 -16.67 -20.01
C ALA A 312 13.11 -18.04 -20.47
N PRO A 313 12.23 -18.97 -20.93
CA PRO A 313 12.63 -20.32 -21.28
C PRO A 313 13.44 -20.37 -22.58
N PRO A 314 14.35 -21.34 -22.75
CA PRO A 314 15.09 -21.52 -23.99
C PRO A 314 14.16 -21.90 -25.15
N ALA A 315 14.58 -21.61 -26.37
CA ALA A 315 13.82 -21.93 -27.59
C ALA A 315 13.45 -23.41 -27.72
N TRP A 316 14.28 -24.33 -27.22
CA TRP A 316 14.01 -25.78 -27.27
C TRP A 316 12.89 -26.21 -26.31
N ALA A 317 12.51 -25.39 -25.33
CA ALA A 317 11.47 -25.67 -24.35
C ALA A 317 10.11 -25.03 -24.70
N LEU A 318 10.01 -24.30 -25.81
CA LEU A 318 8.81 -23.58 -26.26
C LEU A 318 8.01 -24.37 -27.32
N ASP A 319 6.70 -24.10 -27.41
CA ASP A 319 5.77 -24.64 -28.44
C ASP A 319 5.18 -23.52 -29.34
N ILE A 320 4.51 -23.90 -30.44
CA ILE A 320 3.74 -23.00 -31.33
C ILE A 320 2.28 -23.52 -31.49
N PRO A 321 1.22 -22.72 -31.25
CA PRO A 321 1.24 -21.33 -30.80
C PRO A 321 1.59 -21.24 -29.31
N PRO A 322 2.15 -20.10 -28.86
CA PRO A 322 2.95 -20.10 -27.65
C PRO A 322 2.11 -20.22 -26.36
N GLY A 323 2.80 -20.63 -25.29
CA GLY A 323 2.40 -20.61 -23.88
C GLY A 323 3.66 -20.58 -22.98
N THR A 324 3.49 -20.70 -21.65
CA THR A 324 4.54 -21.18 -20.72
C THR A 324 5.23 -22.42 -21.30
N PRO A 325 6.44 -22.82 -20.82
CA PRO A 325 7.19 -23.97 -21.36
C PRO A 325 6.29 -25.14 -21.75
N ALA A 326 6.48 -25.68 -22.97
CA ALA A 326 5.58 -26.68 -23.57
C ALA A 326 5.34 -27.89 -22.66
N ASN A 327 6.35 -28.22 -21.86
CA ASN A 327 6.26 -29.21 -20.81
C ASN A 327 6.75 -28.60 -19.48
N PRO A 328 5.88 -28.39 -18.48
CA PRO A 328 6.29 -27.85 -17.18
C PRO A 328 7.29 -28.75 -16.44
N VAL A 329 7.32 -30.07 -16.75
CA VAL A 329 8.32 -31.00 -16.19
C VAL A 329 9.75 -30.64 -16.63
N SER A 330 9.93 -30.09 -17.84
CA SER A 330 11.25 -29.62 -18.30
C SER A 330 11.75 -28.47 -17.43
N PHE A 331 10.84 -27.55 -17.05
CA PHE A 331 11.16 -26.48 -16.11
C PHE A 331 11.50 -27.03 -14.72
N GLY A 332 10.74 -28.01 -14.22
CA GLY A 332 11.04 -28.70 -12.96
C GLY A 332 12.45 -29.33 -12.94
N ARG A 333 12.84 -30.02 -14.01
CA ARG A 333 14.19 -30.61 -14.13
C ARG A 333 15.30 -29.56 -14.15
N PHE A 334 15.07 -28.45 -14.86
CA PHE A 334 16.01 -27.33 -14.83
C PHE A 334 16.15 -26.77 -13.42
N MET A 335 15.02 -26.52 -12.74
CA MET A 335 15.01 -26.03 -11.36
C MET A 335 15.70 -27.00 -10.40
N GLU A 336 15.60 -28.33 -10.60
CA GLU A 336 16.34 -29.30 -9.77
C GLU A 336 17.85 -29.11 -9.88
N VAL A 337 18.38 -28.94 -11.10
CA VAL A 337 19.81 -28.75 -11.31
C VAL A 337 20.25 -27.37 -10.80
N LEU A 338 19.46 -26.34 -11.08
CA LEU A 338 19.74 -24.96 -10.67
C LEU A 338 19.79 -24.82 -9.14
N VAL A 339 18.75 -25.28 -8.44
CA VAL A 339 18.68 -25.16 -6.97
C VAL A 339 19.75 -26.02 -6.31
N ALA A 340 20.03 -27.22 -6.82
CA ALA A 340 21.11 -28.06 -6.29
C ALA A 340 22.48 -27.36 -6.40
N HIS A 341 22.73 -26.64 -7.48
CA HIS A 341 23.96 -25.87 -7.70
C HIS A 341 24.09 -24.65 -6.77
N PHE A 342 22.97 -23.98 -6.48
CA PHE A 342 22.91 -22.76 -5.66
C PHE A 342 22.52 -22.98 -4.20
N ARG A 343 22.42 -24.23 -3.75
CA ARG A 343 21.97 -24.59 -2.41
C ARG A 343 22.71 -23.81 -1.32
N GLY A 344 21.95 -23.17 -0.42
CA GLY A 344 22.44 -22.36 0.68
C GLY A 344 23.03 -20.99 0.29
N ARG A 345 23.08 -20.66 -1.01
CA ARG A 345 23.57 -19.37 -1.53
C ARG A 345 22.44 -18.46 -2.04
N VAL A 346 21.31 -19.02 -2.45
CA VAL A 346 20.10 -18.29 -2.83
C VAL A 346 19.03 -18.50 -1.76
N ASP A 347 18.58 -17.42 -1.13
CA ASP A 347 17.65 -17.48 0.00
C ASP A 347 16.20 -17.70 -0.42
N ALA A 348 15.84 -17.24 -1.63
CA ALA A 348 14.49 -17.38 -2.16
C ALA A 348 14.45 -17.52 -3.69
N TRP A 349 13.50 -18.31 -4.17
CA TRP A 349 13.24 -18.54 -5.60
C TRP A 349 11.84 -18.03 -5.93
N GLN A 350 11.76 -17.02 -6.79
CA GLN A 350 10.49 -16.61 -7.38
C GLN A 350 10.25 -17.41 -8.65
N ILE A 351 9.15 -18.15 -8.66
CA ILE A 351 8.78 -18.98 -9.81
C ILE A 351 8.02 -18.11 -10.80
N TRP A 352 8.69 -17.79 -11.91
CA TRP A 352 8.21 -16.93 -13.00
C TRP A 352 8.14 -15.43 -12.70
N ASN A 353 7.92 -14.64 -13.74
CA ASN A 353 7.67 -13.20 -13.70
C ASN A 353 6.37 -12.88 -14.46
N GLU A 354 5.45 -12.14 -13.85
CA GLU A 354 4.24 -11.59 -14.49
C GLU A 354 3.51 -12.55 -15.47
N PRO A 355 3.09 -13.75 -15.02
CA PRO A 355 2.44 -14.73 -15.90
C PRO A 355 1.07 -14.27 -16.44
N ASN A 356 0.61 -13.08 -16.05
CA ASN A 356 -0.59 -12.42 -16.55
C ASN A 356 -0.32 -11.48 -17.74
N ILE A 357 0.92 -11.34 -18.23
CA ILE A 357 1.20 -10.67 -19.51
C ILE A 357 1.51 -11.69 -20.59
N ALA A 358 1.02 -11.47 -21.79
CA ALA A 358 1.17 -12.43 -22.88
C ALA A 358 2.63 -12.75 -23.18
N PRO A 359 3.58 -11.80 -23.31
CA PRO A 359 4.98 -12.14 -23.59
C PRO A 359 5.60 -13.12 -22.58
N GLU A 360 5.30 -12.97 -21.29
CA GLU A 360 5.78 -13.86 -20.22
C GLU A 360 4.98 -15.15 -20.14
N ALA A 361 3.70 -15.14 -20.53
CA ALA A 361 2.90 -16.36 -20.65
C ALA A 361 3.15 -17.10 -21.97
N GLY A 362 4.12 -16.68 -22.79
CA GLY A 362 4.31 -17.15 -24.16
C GLY A 362 3.09 -16.88 -25.03
N GLY A 363 2.62 -15.67 -25.19
CA GLY A 363 1.52 -15.27 -26.07
C GLY A 363 0.08 -15.62 -25.65
N LEU A 364 -0.18 -16.67 -24.86
CA LEU A 364 -1.53 -16.94 -24.34
C LEU A 364 -1.56 -17.16 -22.82
N ILE A 365 -2.21 -16.24 -22.12
CA ILE A 365 -2.32 -16.22 -20.67
C ILE A 365 -3.28 -17.31 -20.17
N ARG A 366 -2.79 -18.17 -19.28
CA ARG A 366 -3.56 -19.22 -18.61
C ARG A 366 -3.10 -19.41 -17.15
N PRO A 367 -3.93 -19.08 -16.14
CA PRO A 367 -3.59 -19.32 -14.73
C PRO A 367 -3.20 -20.78 -14.43
N ALA A 368 -3.88 -21.74 -15.05
CA ALA A 368 -3.56 -23.16 -14.89
C ALA A 368 -2.16 -23.54 -15.41
N GLY A 369 -1.70 -22.92 -16.50
CA GLY A 369 -0.34 -23.16 -17.02
C GLY A 369 0.73 -22.65 -16.06
N TYR A 370 0.49 -21.50 -15.43
CA TYR A 370 1.38 -21.01 -14.38
C TYR A 370 1.37 -21.88 -13.13
N LEU A 371 0.20 -22.39 -12.71
CA LEU A 371 0.10 -23.31 -11.56
C LEU A 371 0.95 -24.59 -11.76
N GLU A 372 1.02 -25.10 -13.00
CA GLU A 372 1.87 -26.25 -13.32
C GLU A 372 3.37 -25.92 -13.17
N LEU A 373 3.82 -24.75 -13.65
CA LEU A 373 5.20 -24.30 -13.44
C LEU A 373 5.52 -24.10 -11.96
N LEU A 374 4.59 -23.47 -11.22
CA LEU A 374 4.72 -23.25 -9.78
C LEU A 374 4.89 -24.58 -9.04
N ARG A 375 4.06 -25.58 -9.37
CA ARG A 375 4.15 -26.93 -8.80
C ARG A 375 5.52 -27.55 -9.06
N GLU A 376 5.95 -27.61 -10.33
CA GLU A 376 7.20 -28.28 -10.71
C GLU A 376 8.44 -27.57 -10.13
N GLY A 377 8.48 -26.24 -10.21
CA GLY A 377 9.57 -25.43 -9.65
C GLY A 377 9.63 -25.49 -8.13
N SER A 378 8.50 -25.34 -7.43
CA SER A 378 8.43 -25.43 -5.97
C SER A 378 8.88 -26.79 -5.45
N GLN A 379 8.44 -27.87 -6.09
CA GLN A 379 8.83 -29.21 -5.71
C GLN A 379 10.33 -29.44 -5.90
N ALA A 380 10.93 -28.89 -6.96
CA ALA A 380 12.38 -28.92 -7.15
C ALA A 380 13.12 -28.17 -6.04
N VAL A 381 12.67 -26.96 -5.69
CA VAL A 381 13.23 -26.17 -4.58
C VAL A 381 13.20 -26.98 -3.29
N ARG A 382 12.01 -27.47 -2.89
CA ARG A 382 11.85 -28.24 -1.64
C ARG A 382 12.67 -29.52 -1.57
N ARG A 383 12.96 -30.16 -2.72
CA ARG A 383 13.82 -31.36 -2.79
C ARG A 383 15.30 -31.03 -2.61
N GLN A 384 15.77 -29.95 -3.22
CA GLN A 384 17.20 -29.65 -3.32
C GLN A 384 17.69 -28.73 -2.19
N ASP A 385 16.87 -27.76 -1.80
CA ASP A 385 17.14 -26.80 -0.74
C ASP A 385 15.86 -26.49 0.07
N PRO A 386 15.53 -27.31 1.09
CA PRO A 386 14.32 -27.12 1.88
C PRO A 386 14.32 -25.86 2.75
N ASP A 387 15.47 -25.19 2.90
CA ASP A 387 15.60 -23.95 3.66
C ASP A 387 15.32 -22.70 2.80
N ALA A 388 15.36 -22.84 1.47
CA ALA A 388 15.07 -21.75 0.53
C ALA A 388 13.55 -21.54 0.36
N LEU A 389 13.14 -20.27 0.31
CA LEU A 389 11.72 -19.90 0.18
C LEU A 389 11.25 -19.99 -1.27
N VAL A 390 10.00 -20.41 -1.48
CA VAL A 390 9.31 -20.32 -2.77
C VAL A 390 8.35 -19.12 -2.77
N VAL A 391 8.60 -18.17 -3.66
CA VAL A 391 7.83 -16.94 -3.83
C VAL A 391 6.92 -17.06 -5.06
N LEU A 392 5.62 -16.79 -4.87
CA LEU A 392 4.68 -16.64 -5.99
C LEU A 392 5.12 -15.49 -6.92
N ALA A 393 4.87 -15.60 -8.22
CA ALA A 393 5.12 -14.50 -9.14
C ALA A 393 4.26 -13.28 -8.77
N GLY A 394 4.85 -12.09 -8.88
CA GLY A 394 4.07 -10.85 -8.91
C GLY A 394 3.42 -10.69 -10.28
N MET A 395 2.16 -10.25 -10.29
CA MET A 395 1.40 -9.97 -11.52
C MET A 395 1.63 -8.52 -11.96
N ALA A 396 1.71 -8.29 -13.27
CA ALA A 396 1.73 -6.94 -13.83
C ALA A 396 0.39 -6.23 -13.56
N PRO A 397 0.38 -5.00 -13.00
CA PRO A 397 -0.89 -4.30 -12.74
C PRO A 397 -1.69 -4.07 -14.03
N SER A 398 -2.96 -4.49 -14.03
CA SER A 398 -3.88 -4.29 -15.15
C SER A 398 -5.33 -4.45 -14.71
N SER A 399 -6.24 -3.79 -15.41
CA SER A 399 -7.69 -4.04 -15.34
C SER A 399 -8.26 -4.71 -16.60
N LEU A 400 -7.42 -4.93 -17.62
CA LEU A 400 -7.85 -5.52 -18.90
C LEU A 400 -8.00 -7.03 -18.78
N ARG A 401 -8.90 -7.63 -19.57
CA ARG A 401 -9.11 -9.09 -19.58
C ARG A 401 -8.95 -9.63 -21.00
N GLU A 402 -7.74 -9.51 -21.53
CA GLU A 402 -7.38 -9.86 -22.89
C GLU A 402 -6.27 -10.93 -22.90
N PRO A 403 -6.61 -12.23 -22.97
CA PRO A 403 -5.65 -13.33 -22.79
C PRO A 403 -4.44 -13.34 -23.76
N ASN A 404 -4.56 -12.66 -24.90
CA ASN A 404 -3.49 -12.55 -25.89
C ASN A 404 -2.61 -11.29 -25.69
N VAL A 405 -2.90 -10.48 -24.66
CA VAL A 405 -2.20 -9.22 -24.37
C VAL A 405 -1.83 -9.16 -22.90
N ILE A 406 -2.83 -9.04 -22.02
CA ILE A 406 -2.68 -8.88 -20.57
C ILE A 406 -4.00 -9.22 -19.87
N TRP A 407 -3.91 -9.77 -18.66
CA TRP A 407 -5.05 -10.11 -17.83
C TRP A 407 -4.99 -9.39 -16.48
N ASP A 408 -6.16 -9.02 -15.97
CA ASP A 408 -6.35 -8.26 -14.73
C ASP A 408 -5.63 -8.98 -13.58
N ASP A 409 -4.78 -8.23 -12.87
CA ASP A 409 -3.88 -8.75 -11.84
C ASP A 409 -4.64 -9.42 -10.69
N LEU A 410 -5.72 -8.78 -10.23
CA LEU A 410 -6.56 -9.25 -9.14
C LEU A 410 -7.37 -10.48 -9.56
N ALA A 411 -8.02 -10.43 -10.71
CA ALA A 411 -8.81 -11.53 -11.25
C ALA A 411 -7.93 -12.74 -11.58
N TYR A 412 -6.73 -12.53 -12.12
CA TYR A 412 -5.75 -13.59 -12.33
C TYR A 412 -5.38 -14.25 -10.99
N THR A 413 -5.09 -13.43 -9.98
CA THR A 413 -4.70 -13.91 -8.64
C THR A 413 -5.84 -14.69 -7.99
N GLU A 414 -7.07 -14.17 -8.01
CA GLU A 414 -8.26 -14.86 -7.48
C GLU A 414 -8.49 -16.20 -8.18
N GLU A 415 -8.41 -16.23 -9.51
CA GLU A 415 -8.57 -17.46 -10.29
C GLU A 415 -7.49 -18.48 -9.94
N LEU A 416 -6.21 -18.07 -9.98
CA LEU A 416 -5.06 -18.92 -9.65
C LEU A 416 -5.18 -19.53 -8.26
N LEU A 417 -5.53 -18.71 -7.26
CA LEU A 417 -5.66 -19.16 -5.88
C LEU A 417 -6.90 -20.03 -5.65
N ALA A 418 -7.91 -19.99 -6.51
CA ALA A 418 -9.08 -20.86 -6.44
C ALA A 418 -8.89 -22.21 -7.17
N LEU A 419 -7.95 -22.29 -8.13
CA LEU A 419 -7.72 -23.49 -8.94
C LEU A 419 -7.51 -24.74 -8.07
N ASN A 420 -8.12 -25.84 -8.52
CA ASN A 420 -7.98 -27.17 -7.92
C ASN A 420 -8.22 -27.20 -6.40
N GLY A 421 -9.10 -26.31 -5.90
CA GLY A 421 -9.43 -26.22 -4.47
C GLY A 421 -8.33 -25.57 -3.63
N GLY A 422 -7.65 -24.56 -4.16
CA GLY A 422 -6.58 -23.84 -3.44
C GLY A 422 -5.20 -24.46 -3.57
N GLU A 423 -4.93 -25.17 -4.67
CA GLU A 423 -3.72 -25.98 -4.81
C GLU A 423 -2.43 -25.15 -4.75
N ALA A 424 -2.44 -23.93 -5.29
CA ALA A 424 -1.30 -23.01 -5.27
C ALA A 424 -0.71 -22.83 -3.87
N GLY A 425 -1.57 -22.77 -2.84
CA GLY A 425 -1.18 -22.60 -1.44
C GLY A 425 -0.27 -23.71 -0.89
N ARG A 426 -0.19 -24.87 -1.55
CA ARG A 426 0.71 -25.97 -1.16
C ARG A 426 2.15 -25.79 -1.63
N TYR A 427 2.37 -24.88 -2.58
CA TYR A 427 3.65 -24.74 -3.28
C TYR A 427 4.37 -23.43 -2.94
N ILE A 428 3.81 -22.59 -2.09
CA ILE A 428 4.32 -21.25 -1.81
C ILE A 428 4.58 -21.06 -0.33
N ASP A 429 5.64 -20.33 -0.02
CA ASP A 429 5.95 -19.88 1.33
C ASP A 429 5.69 -18.37 1.45
N VAL A 430 5.72 -17.63 0.33
CA VAL A 430 5.52 -16.18 0.24
C VAL A 430 4.66 -15.82 -0.97
N ILE A 431 3.74 -14.86 -0.80
CA ILE A 431 2.98 -14.26 -1.91
C ILE A 431 3.77 -13.09 -2.50
N GLY A 432 4.20 -13.18 -3.76
CA GLY A 432 4.74 -12.03 -4.49
C GLY A 432 3.64 -11.19 -5.12
N ILE A 433 3.76 -9.86 -5.05
CA ILE A 433 2.90 -8.91 -5.78
C ILE A 433 3.73 -7.77 -6.39
N HIS A 434 3.24 -7.14 -7.46
CA HIS A 434 3.78 -5.88 -7.96
C HIS A 434 2.80 -4.74 -7.65
N ALA A 435 3.32 -3.63 -7.12
CA ALA A 435 2.50 -2.49 -6.67
C ALA A 435 3.07 -1.18 -7.20
N TYR A 436 2.80 -0.86 -8.47
CA TYR A 436 3.23 0.40 -9.08
C TYR A 436 2.24 1.54 -8.78
N GLY A 437 2.75 2.75 -8.60
CA GLY A 437 1.91 3.94 -8.38
C GLY A 437 1.69 4.79 -9.62
N ALA A 438 2.27 4.43 -10.77
CA ALA A 438 2.22 5.21 -12.00
C ALA A 438 2.53 6.71 -11.75
N GLY A 439 1.59 7.62 -11.99
CA GLY A 439 1.71 9.04 -11.69
C GLY A 439 1.13 9.47 -10.33
N ASN A 440 0.52 8.54 -9.59
CA ASN A 440 -0.31 8.81 -8.41
C ASN A 440 0.48 8.68 -7.10
N PRO A 441 0.37 9.63 -6.15
CA PRO A 441 1.00 9.51 -4.84
C PRO A 441 0.60 8.23 -4.08
N PRO A 442 1.46 7.70 -3.19
CA PRO A 442 1.22 6.44 -2.50
C PRO A 442 0.03 6.46 -1.53
N ASP A 443 -0.35 7.62 -0.99
CA ASP A 443 -1.54 7.78 -0.14
C ASP A 443 -2.85 7.79 -0.93
N ASN A 444 -2.79 7.93 -2.26
CA ASN A 444 -3.97 7.95 -3.11
C ASN A 444 -4.36 6.52 -3.54
N TYR A 445 -5.67 6.33 -3.76
CA TYR A 445 -6.24 5.08 -4.23
C TYR A 445 -7.60 5.31 -4.88
N TRP A 446 -7.95 4.45 -5.83
CA TRP A 446 -9.26 4.43 -6.44
C TRP A 446 -10.19 3.43 -5.72
N PRO A 447 -11.50 3.72 -5.59
CA PRO A 447 -12.14 5.00 -5.88
C PRO A 447 -12.00 6.06 -4.78
N GLY A 448 -11.61 5.65 -3.56
CA GLY A 448 -11.87 6.43 -2.34
C GLY A 448 -11.04 7.68 -2.09
N ASN A 449 -9.84 7.78 -2.65
CA ASN A 449 -8.95 8.94 -2.51
C ASN A 449 -8.15 9.14 -3.81
N PRO A 450 -8.80 9.47 -4.94
CA PRO A 450 -8.12 9.52 -6.22
C PRO A 450 -7.12 10.68 -6.27
N ALA A 451 -6.02 10.48 -6.99
CA ALA A 451 -5.03 11.53 -7.20
C ALA A 451 -5.56 12.64 -8.12
N ASN A 452 -5.09 13.86 -7.91
CA ASN A 452 -5.40 15.00 -8.78
C ASN A 452 -4.44 15.12 -9.98
N THR A 453 -4.08 13.98 -10.57
CA THR A 453 -3.24 13.89 -11.78
C THR A 453 -4.10 13.96 -13.04
N PRO A 454 -3.58 14.47 -14.18
CA PRO A 454 -4.39 14.64 -15.39
C PRO A 454 -4.92 13.34 -16.04
N ALA A 455 -4.28 12.19 -15.85
CA ALA A 455 -4.79 10.89 -16.32
C ALA A 455 -4.26 9.73 -15.46
N TRP A 456 -4.69 8.49 -15.77
CA TRP A 456 -4.37 7.27 -15.00
C TRP A 456 -4.75 7.36 -13.51
N ASN A 457 -5.78 8.15 -13.18
CA ASN A 457 -6.26 8.39 -11.82
C ASN A 457 -7.65 7.82 -11.55
N ASN A 458 -8.27 7.15 -12.52
CA ASN A 458 -9.63 6.63 -12.45
C ASN A 458 -9.69 5.09 -12.49
N ALA A 459 -8.56 4.41 -12.29
CA ALA A 459 -8.50 2.95 -12.31
C ALA A 459 -7.51 2.45 -11.23
N PRO A 460 -7.87 1.40 -10.46
CA PRO A 460 -7.14 0.98 -9.26
C PRO A 460 -5.75 0.39 -9.55
N GLU A 461 -5.51 -0.18 -10.72
CA GLU A 461 -4.23 -0.78 -11.13
C GLU A 461 -3.08 0.24 -11.25
N PHE A 462 -3.39 1.54 -11.35
CA PHE A 462 -2.40 2.62 -11.38
C PHE A 462 -2.09 3.19 -10.00
N TYR A 463 -2.53 2.54 -8.92
CA TYR A 463 -2.30 2.99 -7.55
C TYR A 463 -1.51 1.96 -6.76
N PHE A 464 -0.49 2.42 -6.02
CA PHE A 464 0.29 1.59 -5.10
C PHE A 464 -0.60 0.81 -4.12
N ARG A 465 -1.71 1.42 -3.69
CA ARG A 465 -2.69 0.84 -2.77
C ARG A 465 -3.48 -0.34 -3.37
N ARG A 466 -3.34 -0.67 -4.67
CA ARG A 466 -3.88 -1.90 -5.28
C ARG A 466 -3.48 -3.15 -4.50
N ALA A 467 -2.33 -3.10 -3.84
CA ALA A 467 -1.83 -4.14 -2.93
C ALA A 467 -2.86 -4.57 -1.86
N GLU A 468 -3.75 -3.67 -1.40
CA GLU A 468 -4.77 -3.99 -0.39
C GLU A 468 -5.86 -4.92 -0.93
N ALA A 469 -6.25 -4.74 -2.19
CA ALA A 469 -7.20 -5.60 -2.86
C ALA A 469 -6.59 -6.99 -3.12
N LEU A 470 -5.33 -7.04 -3.54
CA LEU A 470 -4.58 -8.29 -3.70
C LEU A 470 -4.44 -9.04 -2.37
N HIS A 471 -4.11 -8.36 -1.27
CA HIS A 471 -4.10 -8.96 0.06
C HIS A 471 -5.48 -9.49 0.47
N THR A 472 -6.56 -8.77 0.15
CA THR A 472 -7.93 -9.25 0.40
C THR A 472 -8.22 -10.54 -0.36
N ALA A 473 -7.80 -10.66 -1.63
CA ALA A 473 -7.92 -11.90 -2.40
C ALA A 473 -7.15 -13.06 -1.75
N VAL A 474 -5.94 -12.81 -1.26
CA VAL A 474 -5.11 -13.80 -0.52
C VAL A 474 -5.80 -14.26 0.76
N VAL A 475 -6.37 -13.33 1.54
CA VAL A 475 -7.14 -13.66 2.75
C VAL A 475 -8.37 -14.49 2.41
N ASN A 476 -9.12 -14.11 1.38
CA ASN A 476 -10.32 -14.84 0.93
C ASN A 476 -10.00 -16.25 0.45
N ALA A 477 -8.81 -16.47 -0.10
CA ALA A 477 -8.30 -17.80 -0.46
C ALA A 477 -7.84 -18.65 0.74
N GLY A 478 -7.90 -18.12 1.97
CA GLY A 478 -7.44 -18.81 3.19
C GLY A 478 -5.92 -18.73 3.41
N LEU A 479 -5.22 -17.88 2.66
CA LEU A 479 -3.75 -17.76 2.66
C LEU A 479 -3.25 -16.50 3.36
N GLY A 480 -4.12 -15.74 4.04
CA GLY A 480 -3.75 -14.50 4.75
C GLY A 480 -2.76 -14.65 5.90
N HIS A 481 -2.32 -15.88 6.21
CA HIS A 481 -1.26 -16.16 7.17
C HIS A 481 0.14 -16.16 6.52
N LEU A 482 0.22 -16.22 5.19
CA LEU A 482 1.48 -16.12 4.45
C LEU A 482 1.91 -14.66 4.34
N PRO A 483 3.21 -14.35 4.45
CA PRO A 483 3.71 -13.01 4.22
C PRO A 483 3.58 -12.64 2.74
N ILE A 484 3.41 -11.34 2.48
CA ILE A 484 3.51 -10.76 1.15
C ILE A 484 4.86 -10.08 0.99
N TRP A 485 5.52 -10.33 -0.14
CA TRP A 485 6.64 -9.55 -0.63
C TRP A 485 6.18 -8.73 -1.84
N ILE A 486 6.41 -7.42 -1.80
CA ILE A 486 6.18 -6.56 -2.95
C ILE A 486 7.43 -6.64 -3.83
N THR A 487 7.45 -7.59 -4.77
CA THR A 487 8.66 -7.94 -5.55
C THR A 487 9.02 -6.88 -6.59
N GLU A 488 8.10 -5.98 -6.91
CA GLU A 488 8.36 -4.75 -7.63
C GLU A 488 7.42 -3.63 -7.16
N PHE A 489 7.96 -2.44 -6.90
CA PHE A 489 7.18 -1.22 -6.72
C PHE A 489 8.02 0.01 -7.08
N GLY A 490 7.36 1.11 -7.40
CA GLY A 490 8.03 2.38 -7.63
C GLY A 490 7.21 3.36 -8.46
N TRP A 491 7.85 4.48 -8.77
CA TRP A 491 7.34 5.56 -9.61
C TRP A 491 8.39 5.93 -10.64
N GLY A 492 8.00 5.99 -11.91
CA GLY A 492 8.87 6.50 -12.97
C GLY A 492 8.76 8.02 -13.06
N THR A 493 9.87 8.71 -13.28
CA THR A 493 9.89 10.14 -13.58
C THR A 493 9.59 10.41 -15.06
N ALA A 494 9.59 11.69 -15.47
CA ALA A 494 9.41 12.05 -16.88
C ALA A 494 10.48 11.43 -17.78
N THR A 495 10.09 11.02 -18.99
CA THR A 495 10.98 10.45 -20.02
C THR A 495 10.44 10.78 -21.40
N ASP A 496 11.31 10.85 -22.40
CA ASP A 496 10.94 11.11 -23.80
C ASP A 496 10.37 9.86 -24.53
N TRP A 497 10.10 8.77 -23.81
CA TRP A 497 9.63 7.52 -24.44
C TRP A 497 8.17 7.64 -24.86
N PRO A 498 7.83 7.38 -26.14
CA PRO A 498 6.44 7.39 -26.60
C PRO A 498 5.60 6.39 -25.78
N SER A 499 4.38 6.77 -25.40
CA SER A 499 3.41 5.96 -24.61
C SER A 499 3.68 5.78 -23.10
N TRP A 500 4.76 6.34 -22.54
CA TRP A 500 5.05 6.28 -21.10
C TRP A 500 4.66 7.56 -20.34
N GLY A 501 3.39 7.96 -20.49
CA GLY A 501 2.93 9.31 -20.12
C GLY A 501 2.76 9.58 -18.62
N PHE A 502 2.63 8.55 -17.78
CA PHE A 502 2.34 8.75 -16.35
C PHE A 502 3.52 9.33 -15.56
N GLY A 503 4.76 9.11 -16.01
CA GLY A 503 5.95 9.65 -15.34
C GLY A 503 6.08 11.17 -15.48
N ASN A 504 5.37 11.78 -16.43
CA ASN A 504 5.41 13.23 -16.68
C ASN A 504 4.90 14.09 -15.51
N TRP A 505 4.28 13.49 -14.49
CA TRP A 505 3.78 14.20 -13.30
C TRP A 505 4.49 13.79 -12.01
N VAL A 506 5.62 13.10 -12.14
CA VAL A 506 6.47 12.71 -11.02
C VAL A 506 7.83 13.35 -11.23
N SER A 507 8.15 14.37 -10.43
CA SER A 507 9.51 14.90 -10.33
C SER A 507 10.44 13.91 -9.63
N GLU A 508 11.75 14.10 -9.72
CA GLU A 508 12.70 13.26 -8.96
C GLU A 508 12.51 13.41 -7.44
N GLU A 509 12.13 14.60 -6.98
CA GLU A 509 11.76 14.86 -5.59
C GLU A 509 10.46 14.15 -5.19
N ASP A 510 9.47 14.09 -6.09
CA ASP A 510 8.25 13.32 -5.86
C ASP A 510 8.55 11.82 -5.80
N GLN A 511 9.38 11.29 -6.70
CA GLN A 511 9.83 9.90 -6.68
C GLN A 511 10.49 9.56 -5.33
N ALA A 512 11.39 10.41 -4.86
CA ALA A 512 12.05 10.27 -3.56
C ALA A 512 11.05 10.24 -2.41
N ARG A 513 10.12 11.20 -2.36
CA ARG A 513 9.08 11.29 -1.33
C ARG A 513 8.13 10.10 -1.36
N TYR A 514 7.72 9.67 -2.55
CA TYR A 514 6.76 8.58 -2.72
C TYR A 514 7.34 7.23 -2.31
N LEU A 515 8.60 6.94 -2.64
CA LEU A 515 9.27 5.72 -2.23
C LEU A 515 9.40 5.62 -0.70
N VAL A 516 9.83 6.70 -0.04
CA VAL A 516 9.91 6.73 1.44
C VAL A 516 8.51 6.56 2.05
N ARG A 517 7.51 7.28 1.52
CA ARG A 517 6.13 7.21 2.01
C ARG A 517 5.51 5.83 1.80
N ALA A 518 5.87 5.10 0.74
CA ALA A 518 5.42 3.73 0.51
C ALA A 518 5.90 2.76 1.60
N TYR A 519 7.18 2.88 2.04
CA TYR A 519 7.68 2.11 3.17
C TYR A 519 7.00 2.49 4.49
N GLU A 520 6.72 3.78 4.70
CA GLU A 520 5.95 4.22 5.88
C GLU A 520 4.56 3.59 5.90
N ILE A 521 3.84 3.60 4.77
CA ILE A 521 2.53 2.93 4.63
C ILE A 521 2.67 1.44 4.92
N ALA A 522 3.68 0.76 4.38
CA ALA A 522 3.84 -0.67 4.63
C ALA A 522 4.07 -0.98 6.13
N ARG A 523 4.97 -0.23 6.78
CA ARG A 523 5.33 -0.43 8.20
C ARG A 523 4.21 -0.05 9.16
N THR A 524 3.44 0.96 8.80
CA THR A 524 2.35 1.43 9.63
C THR A 524 1.09 0.65 9.30
N GLU A 525 0.62 0.66 8.05
CA GLU A 525 -0.72 0.20 7.67
C GLU A 525 -0.78 -1.28 7.23
N TRP A 526 0.32 -1.90 6.82
CA TRP A 526 0.32 -3.23 6.19
C TRP A 526 1.14 -4.30 6.95
N PRO A 527 0.60 -4.87 8.05
CA PRO A 527 1.30 -5.89 8.84
C PRO A 527 1.56 -7.21 8.09
N TRP A 528 0.96 -7.35 6.91
CA TRP A 528 1.06 -8.50 6.02
C TRP A 528 2.21 -8.37 5.02
N VAL A 529 2.84 -7.19 4.88
CA VAL A 529 4.01 -6.99 4.01
C VAL A 529 5.28 -7.22 4.81
N GLU A 530 6.08 -8.20 4.44
CA GLU A 530 7.38 -8.44 5.11
C GLU A 530 8.52 -7.67 4.43
N ARG A 531 8.51 -7.56 3.09
CA ARG A 531 9.61 -7.00 2.31
C ARG A 531 9.12 -6.28 1.05
N MET A 532 9.87 -5.28 0.62
CA MET A 532 9.57 -4.51 -0.61
C MET A 532 10.84 -4.34 -1.45
N PHE A 533 10.71 -4.60 -2.76
CA PHE A 533 11.81 -4.55 -3.73
C PHE A 533 11.59 -3.39 -4.69
N ILE A 534 12.39 -2.33 -4.53
CA ILE A 534 12.29 -1.13 -5.36
C ILE A 534 12.63 -1.50 -6.80
N TRP A 535 11.75 -1.17 -7.75
CA TRP A 535 12.03 -1.17 -9.17
C TRP A 535 12.45 0.24 -9.57
N ASN A 536 13.74 0.50 -9.83
CA ASN A 536 14.90 -0.40 -9.74
C ASN A 536 16.17 0.38 -9.34
N LEU A 537 17.28 -0.30 -9.04
CA LEU A 537 18.51 0.41 -8.68
C LEU A 537 19.18 1.06 -9.91
N ASN A 538 19.58 0.26 -10.89
CA ASN A 538 20.63 0.62 -11.85
C ASN A 538 20.27 0.43 -13.33
N PHE A 539 18.98 0.34 -13.71
CA PHE A 539 18.61 0.12 -15.12
C PHE A 539 19.17 1.18 -16.05
N GLY A 540 19.19 2.46 -15.63
CA GLY A 540 19.78 3.54 -16.41
C GLY A 540 21.25 3.30 -16.72
N ALA A 541 22.04 2.83 -15.74
CA ALA A 541 23.43 2.51 -15.96
C ALA A 541 23.62 1.18 -16.72
N PHE A 542 22.64 0.28 -16.65
CA PHE A 542 22.65 -0.98 -17.37
C PHE A 542 22.35 -0.83 -18.87
N ASN A 543 21.35 -0.04 -19.20
CA ASN A 543 20.77 0.03 -20.55
C ASN A 543 20.88 1.42 -21.20
N GLY A 544 21.38 2.42 -20.47
CA GLY A 544 21.47 3.80 -20.92
C GLY A 544 20.15 4.57 -20.83
N ASP A 545 20.16 5.75 -21.46
CA ASP A 545 18.99 6.62 -21.58
C ASP A 545 18.00 6.16 -22.65
N GLY A 546 16.79 6.73 -22.56
CA GLY A 546 15.79 6.55 -23.61
C GLY A 546 15.08 5.22 -23.56
N HIS A 547 15.05 4.53 -22.41
CA HIS A 547 14.14 3.42 -22.14
C HIS A 547 13.24 3.79 -20.95
N PRO A 548 11.94 3.43 -20.94
CA PRO A 548 11.02 3.85 -19.89
C PRO A 548 11.42 3.35 -18.48
N PHE A 549 12.15 2.24 -18.39
CA PHE A 549 12.61 1.71 -17.09
C PHE A 549 13.76 2.52 -16.49
N THR A 550 14.47 3.33 -17.29
CA THR A 550 15.47 4.27 -16.78
C THR A 550 14.82 5.31 -15.87
N ALA A 551 13.58 5.70 -16.15
CA ALA A 551 12.84 6.65 -15.33
C ALA A 551 12.54 6.14 -13.90
N TYR A 552 12.54 4.82 -13.70
CA TYR A 552 12.36 4.16 -12.42
C TYR A 552 13.68 3.92 -11.67
N ALA A 553 14.82 4.04 -12.36
CA ALA A 553 16.12 3.77 -11.75
C ALA A 553 16.42 4.81 -10.68
N LEU A 554 17.08 4.35 -9.60
CA LEU A 554 17.56 5.19 -8.51
C LEU A 554 18.96 5.75 -8.77
N LEU A 555 19.63 5.27 -9.82
CA LEU A 555 20.88 5.80 -10.34
C LEU A 555 20.66 6.39 -11.74
N TYR A 556 21.37 7.47 -12.04
CA TYR A 556 21.50 7.99 -13.39
C TYR A 556 22.30 7.02 -14.29
N PRO A 557 22.26 7.19 -15.63
CA PRO A 557 23.03 6.36 -16.55
C PRO A 557 24.54 6.35 -16.33
N ASP A 558 25.10 7.40 -15.74
CA ASP A 558 26.51 7.48 -15.39
C ASP A 558 26.84 6.78 -14.05
N GLY A 559 25.84 6.15 -13.42
CA GLY A 559 25.95 5.44 -12.15
C GLY A 559 25.85 6.34 -10.91
N THR A 560 25.67 7.66 -11.07
CA THR A 560 25.56 8.56 -9.92
C THR A 560 24.17 8.47 -9.26
N PRO A 561 24.05 8.63 -7.92
CA PRO A 561 22.77 8.59 -7.22
C PRO A 561 21.78 9.69 -7.63
N ARG A 562 20.50 9.31 -7.78
CA ARG A 562 19.37 10.25 -7.89
C ARG A 562 18.84 10.64 -6.49
N PRO A 563 18.04 11.71 -6.36
CA PRO A 563 17.43 12.09 -5.07
C PRO A 563 16.69 10.95 -4.37
N ALA A 564 16.07 10.05 -5.15
CA ALA A 564 15.40 8.87 -4.63
C ALA A 564 16.33 7.87 -3.92
N TYR A 565 17.55 7.66 -4.41
CA TYR A 565 18.54 6.81 -3.73
C TYR A 565 18.92 7.38 -2.37
N GLU A 566 19.23 8.68 -2.32
CA GLU A 566 19.61 9.37 -1.09
C GLU A 566 18.47 9.37 -0.06
N ALA A 567 17.22 9.53 -0.52
CA ALA A 567 16.06 9.45 0.36
C ALA A 567 15.86 8.04 0.93
N ILE A 568 16.01 6.99 0.11
CA ILE A 568 15.98 5.61 0.60
C ILE A 568 17.12 5.37 1.58
N LYS A 569 18.34 5.83 1.31
CA LYS A 569 19.47 5.70 2.23
C LYS A 569 19.22 6.38 3.58
N ALA A 570 18.67 7.60 3.57
CA ALA A 570 18.38 8.38 4.78
C ALA A 570 17.17 7.89 5.58
N MET A 571 16.23 7.19 4.96
CA MET A 571 15.05 6.62 5.61
C MET A 571 15.42 5.58 6.69
N PRO A 572 14.75 5.56 7.86
CA PRO A 572 14.92 4.49 8.86
C PRO A 572 14.70 3.09 8.26
N LYS A 573 15.52 2.10 8.65
CA LYS A 573 15.39 0.72 8.17
C LYS A 573 14.68 -0.23 9.14
N GLU A 574 14.59 0.18 10.41
CA GLU A 574 13.95 -0.54 11.51
C GLU A 574 12.97 0.37 12.24
#